data_AF-W2QJL4-F1
#
_entry.id   AF-W2QJL4-F1
#
_cell.length_a   1.000
_cell.length_b   1.000
_cell.length_c   1.000
_cell.angle_alpha   90.00
_cell.angle_beta   90.00
_cell.angle_gamma   90.00
#
_symmetry.space_group_name_H-M   'P 1'
#
loop_
_entity.id
_entity.type
_entity.pdbx_description
1 polymer ?
#
loop_
_entity_poly.entity_id
_entity_poly.type
_entity_poly.pdbx_seq_one_letter_code
_entity_poly.pdbx_strand_id
1 'polypeptide(L)'
;MPSHTPTKKRRELSDNEREDAVAELLKRSVEDVPRTGAMKEVAAKFCVDRKTLARLWKRAKEEQGRTGVQRSPSHHHQRGRPKRISPPR
;
A
#
# COMPACT_ATOMS: atom_id res chain seq x y z
N MET A 1 23.38 -28.75 5.43
CA MET A 1 23.60 -27.56 4.59
C MET A 1 22.31 -26.75 4.55
N PRO A 2 22.21 -25.59 5.21
CA PRO A 2 21.01 -24.76 5.09
C PRO A 2 20.99 -24.12 3.70
N SER A 3 20.00 -24.51 2.89
CA SER A 3 19.74 -23.94 1.57
C SER A 3 19.18 -22.53 1.71
N HIS A 4 20.03 -21.52 1.54
CA HIS A 4 19.59 -20.14 1.40
C HIS A 4 19.09 -19.94 -0.03
N THR A 5 17.79 -20.12 -0.25
CA THR A 5 17.16 -19.60 -1.46
C THR A 5 17.18 -18.07 -1.39
N PRO A 6 17.66 -17.36 -2.42
CA PRO A 6 17.60 -15.89 -2.42
C PRO A 6 16.12 -15.50 -2.44
N THR A 7 15.62 -15.02 -1.30
CA THR A 7 14.29 -14.41 -1.23
C THR A 7 14.32 -13.20 -2.16
N LYS A 8 13.63 -13.29 -3.30
CA LYS A 8 13.47 -12.17 -4.23
C LYS A 8 13.07 -10.94 -3.40
N LYS A 9 13.94 -9.90 -3.39
CA LYS A 9 13.65 -8.65 -2.69
C LYS A 9 12.30 -8.16 -3.20
N ARG A 10 11.30 -8.12 -2.32
CA ARG A 10 9.97 -7.61 -2.65
C ARG A 10 10.14 -6.13 -2.97
N ARG A 11 9.71 -5.70 -4.16
CA ARG A 11 9.67 -4.27 -4.50
C ARG A 11 8.84 -3.54 -3.47
N GLU A 12 9.43 -2.53 -2.83
CA GLU A 12 8.72 -1.62 -1.95
C GLU A 12 8.13 -0.50 -2.78
N LEU A 13 6.84 -0.22 -2.60
CA LEU A 13 6.17 0.92 -3.21
C LEU A 13 6.34 2.13 -2.30
N SER A 14 6.73 3.25 -2.91
CA SER A 14 6.65 4.58 -2.31
C SER A 14 5.20 4.97 -2.00
N ASP A 15 5.01 5.99 -1.17
CA ASP A 15 3.66 6.45 -0.82
C ASP A 15 2.86 6.91 -2.03
N ASN A 16 3.49 7.65 -2.96
CA ASN A 16 2.83 8.07 -4.19
C ASN A 16 2.41 6.87 -5.05
N GLU A 17 3.28 5.86 -5.19
CA GLU A 17 2.93 4.64 -5.94
C GLU A 17 1.82 3.82 -5.26
N ARG A 18 1.74 3.87 -3.92
CA ARG A 18 0.65 3.25 -3.17
C ARG A 18 -0.69 3.93 -3.46
N GLU A 19 -0.70 5.26 -3.45
CA GLU A 19 -1.88 6.06 -3.79
C GLU A 19 -2.30 5.81 -5.23
N ASP A 20 -1.36 5.83 -6.17
CA ASP A 20 -1.64 5.54 -7.59
C ASP A 20 -2.18 4.12 -7.78
N ALA A 21 -1.64 3.13 -7.08
CA ALA A 21 -2.11 1.75 -7.13
C ALA A 21 -3.53 1.60 -6.59
N VAL A 22 -3.88 2.30 -5.51
CA VAL A 22 -5.25 2.35 -4.96
C VAL A 22 -6.19 3.06 -5.93
N ALA A 23 -5.79 4.20 -6.50
CA ALA A 23 -6.60 4.92 -7.48
C ALA A 23 -6.86 4.08 -8.75
N GLU A 24 -5.87 3.33 -9.22
CA GLU A 24 -6.02 2.42 -10.37
C GLU A 24 -6.95 1.23 -10.07
N LEU A 25 -6.95 0.73 -8.84
CA LEU A 25 -7.93 -0.26 -8.40
C LEU A 25 -9.33 0.34 -8.31
N LEU A 26 -9.46 1.55 -7.76
CA LEU A 26 -10.74 2.25 -7.63
C LEU A 26 -11.39 2.50 -9.01
N LYS A 27 -10.61 2.96 -10.00
CA LYS A 27 -11.08 3.10 -11.40
C LYS A 27 -11.60 1.79 -12.01
N ARG A 28 -11.12 0.64 -11.52
CA ARG A 28 -11.48 -0.71 -11.98
C ARG A 28 -12.43 -1.41 -11.00
N SER A 29 -12.98 -0.68 -10.04
CA SER A 29 -13.92 -1.19 -9.05
C SER A 29 -15.35 -0.78 -9.41
N VAL A 30 -16.29 -1.67 -9.15
CA VAL A 30 -17.73 -1.42 -9.22
C VAL A 30 -18.28 -1.73 -7.84
N GLU A 31 -19.06 -0.83 -7.26
CA GLU A 31 -19.60 -0.97 -5.89
C GLU A 31 -18.50 -1.26 -4.83
N ASP A 32 -17.38 -0.53 -4.91
CA ASP A 32 -16.20 -0.73 -4.05
C ASP A 32 -15.55 -2.13 -4.16
N VAL A 33 -15.89 -2.93 -5.17
CA VAL A 33 -15.26 -4.23 -5.41
C VAL A 33 -14.46 -4.18 -6.70
N PRO A 34 -13.14 -4.41 -6.65
CA PRO A 34 -12.32 -4.52 -7.86
C PRO A 34 -12.84 -5.62 -8.77
N ARG A 35 -13.00 -5.32 -10.05
CA ARG A 35 -13.41 -6.31 -11.06
C ARG A 35 -12.49 -7.54 -11.02
N THR A 36 -13.06 -8.70 -11.34
CA THR A 36 -12.30 -9.94 -11.53
C THR A 36 -11.08 -9.71 -12.43
N GLY A 37 -9.88 -10.03 -11.93
CA GLY A 37 -8.62 -9.84 -12.65
C GLY A 37 -7.92 -8.50 -12.41
N ALA A 38 -8.60 -7.45 -11.95
CA ALA A 38 -8.02 -6.12 -11.75
C ALA A 38 -6.81 -6.15 -10.79
N MET A 39 -6.90 -6.94 -9.72
CA MET A 39 -5.78 -7.15 -8.79
C MET A 39 -4.52 -7.72 -9.45
N LYS A 40 -4.68 -8.59 -10.45
CA LYS A 40 -3.55 -9.18 -11.20
C LYS A 40 -2.96 -8.16 -12.16
N GLU A 41 -3.80 -7.40 -12.86
CA GLU A 41 -3.38 -6.37 -13.81
C GLU A 41 -2.63 -5.24 -13.11
N VAL A 42 -3.19 -4.71 -12.03
CA VAL A 42 -2.54 -3.65 -11.24
C VAL A 42 -1.25 -4.18 -10.60
N ALA A 43 -1.22 -5.45 -10.16
CA ALA A 43 0.00 -6.06 -9.62
C ALA A 43 1.13 -6.13 -10.65
N ALA A 44 0.81 -6.49 -11.88
CA ALA A 44 1.75 -6.47 -12.98
C ALA A 44 2.25 -5.04 -13.28
N LYS A 45 1.33 -4.06 -13.35
CA LYS A 45 1.67 -2.65 -13.62
C LYS A 45 2.64 -2.07 -12.58
N PHE A 46 2.43 -2.38 -11.30
CA PHE A 46 3.28 -1.89 -10.21
C PHE A 46 4.41 -2.86 -9.84
N CYS A 47 4.61 -3.95 -10.58
CA CYS A 47 5.64 -4.97 -10.33
C CYS A 47 5.68 -5.43 -8.85
N VAL A 48 4.50 -5.72 -8.29
CA VAL A 48 4.34 -6.21 -6.91
C VAL A 48 3.53 -7.49 -6.87
N ASP A 49 3.69 -8.24 -5.79
CA ASP A 49 2.84 -9.40 -5.54
C ASP A 49 1.36 -8.99 -5.40
N ARG A 50 0.45 -9.83 -5.89
CA ARG A 50 -1.01 -9.68 -5.67
C ARG A 50 -1.35 -9.53 -4.18
N LYS A 51 -0.61 -10.21 -3.29
CA LYS A 51 -0.78 -10.10 -1.83
C LYS A 51 -0.46 -8.70 -1.30
N THR A 52 0.43 -7.96 -1.94
CA THR A 52 0.76 -6.57 -1.55
C THR A 52 -0.38 -5.64 -1.92
N LEU A 53 -0.93 -5.75 -3.14
CA LEU A 53 -2.12 -4.99 -3.54
C LEU A 53 -3.36 -5.31 -2.72
N ALA A 54 -3.60 -6.58 -2.40
CA ALA A 54 -4.73 -6.95 -1.55
C ALA A 54 -4.64 -6.29 -0.16
N ARG A 55 -3.43 -6.21 0.42
CA ARG A 55 -3.20 -5.52 1.70
C ARG A 55 -3.39 -4.01 1.59
N LEU A 56 -2.90 -3.42 0.50
CA LEU A 56 -3.07 -2.00 0.18
C LEU A 56 -4.56 -1.64 0.08
N TRP A 57 -5.31 -2.41 -0.70
CA TRP A 57 -6.75 -2.22 -0.89
C TRP A 57 -7.54 -2.36 0.41
N LYS A 58 -7.25 -3.41 1.20
CA LYS A 58 -7.89 -3.60 2.51
C LYS A 58 -7.67 -2.39 3.42
N ARG A 59 -6.42 -1.91 3.52
CA ARG A 59 -6.10 -0.72 4.33
C ARG A 59 -6.77 0.54 3.80
N ALA A 60 -6.82 0.72 2.47
CA ALA A 60 -7.49 1.87 1.88
C ALA A 60 -8.98 1.90 2.20
N LYS A 61 -9.65 0.74 2.23
CA LYS A 61 -11.04 0.63 2.69
C LYS A 61 -11.21 0.92 4.18
N GLU A 62 -10.33 0.39 5.02
CA GLU A 62 -10.34 0.69 6.46
C GLU A 62 -10.16 2.20 6.72
N GLU A 63 -9.26 2.84 5.98
CA GLU A 63 -9.01 4.28 6.09
C GLU A 63 -10.18 5.12 5.55
N GLN A 64 -10.80 4.69 4.45
CA GLN A 64 -12.02 5.30 3.92
C GLN A 64 -13.16 5.24 4.95
N GLY A 65 -13.32 4.13 5.66
CA GLY A 65 -14.30 4.01 6.74
C GLY A 65 -14.03 4.95 7.92
N ARG A 66 -12.79 5.39 8.13
CA ARG A 66 -12.40 6.30 9.23
C ARG A 66 -12.41 7.77 8.85
N THR A 67 -11.95 8.09 7.64
CA THR A 67 -11.64 9.47 7.21
C THR A 67 -12.49 9.92 6.03
N GLY A 68 -13.22 9.01 5.39
CA GLY A 68 -13.91 9.25 4.11
C GLY A 68 -12.99 9.20 2.89
N VAL A 69 -11.67 9.04 3.07
CA VAL A 69 -10.70 9.08 1.97
C VAL A 69 -10.06 7.70 1.76
N GLN A 70 -10.08 7.22 0.52
CA GLN A 70 -9.53 5.91 0.17
C GLN A 70 -8.02 6.04 -0.15
N ARG A 71 -7.19 5.95 0.90
CA ARG A 71 -5.71 6.10 0.84
C ARG A 71 -5.00 5.02 1.64
N SER A 72 -3.75 4.69 1.29
CA SER A 72 -2.97 3.69 2.04
C SER A 72 -1.49 4.09 2.22
N PRO A 73 -1.25 5.16 3.01
CA PRO A 73 0.10 5.62 3.29
C PRO A 73 0.94 4.55 4.01
N SER A 74 2.24 4.57 3.77
CA SER A 74 3.19 3.77 4.53
C SER A 74 3.26 4.25 5.98
N HIS A 75 3.07 3.33 6.92
CA HIS A 75 3.31 3.60 8.34
C HIS A 75 4.78 3.43 8.73
N HIS A 76 5.68 3.12 7.78
CA HIS A 76 7.08 2.85 8.05
C HIS A 76 7.77 4.05 8.71
N HIS A 77 7.47 5.27 8.27
CA HIS A 77 8.09 6.50 8.80
C HIS A 77 7.38 7.08 10.03
N GLN A 78 6.23 6.54 10.44
CA GLN A 78 5.54 6.96 11.67
C GLN A 78 6.09 6.26 12.91
N ARG A 79 6.96 5.27 12.76
CA ARG A 79 7.62 4.58 13.88
C ARG A 79 8.95 5.26 14.19
N GLY A 80 8.89 6.29 15.01
CA GLY A 80 10.05 6.95 15.60
C GLY A 80 9.68 7.65 16.90
N ARG A 81 10.62 7.72 17.85
CA ARG A 81 10.47 8.51 19.07
C ARG A 81 10.21 9.97 18.68
N PRO A 82 9.15 10.63 19.18
CA PRO A 82 8.93 12.05 18.90
C PRO A 82 10.18 12.84 19.30
N LYS A 83 10.75 13.61 18.36
CA LYS A 83 11.82 14.56 18.67
C LYS A 83 11.21 15.61 19.59
N ARG A 84 11.70 15.70 20.84
CA ARG A 84 11.43 16.84 21.72
C ARG A 84 11.98 18.08 21.02
N ILE A 85 11.11 18.87 20.40
CA ILE A 85 11.43 20.22 19.98
C ILE A 85 11.43 21.04 21.27
N SER A 86 12.62 21.31 21.81
CA SER A 86 12.76 22.29 22.88
C SER A 86 12.46 23.67 22.29
N PRO A 87 11.61 24.51 22.92
CA PRO A 87 11.41 25.87 22.44
C PRO A 87 12.71 26.69 22.59
N PRO A 88 13.00 27.63 21.65
CA PRO A 88 14.12 28.54 21.81
C PRO A 88 13.90 29.45 23.04
N ARG A 89 14.99 29.73 23.76
CA ARG A 89 15.02 30.66 24.91
C ARG A 89 14.86 32.11 24.47
#